data_AF-A0A804LTT3-F1
#
_entry.id   AF-A0A804LTT3-F1
#
_cell.length_a   1.000
_cell.length_b   1.000
_cell.length_c   1.000
_cell.angle_alpha   90.00
_cell.angle_beta   90.00
_cell.angle_gamma   90.00
#
_symmetry.space_group_name_H-M   'P 1'
#
loop_
_entity.id
_entity.type
_entity.pdbx_description
1 polymer ?
#
loop_
_entity_poly.entity_id
_entity_poly.type
_entity_poly.pdbx_seq_one_letter_code
_entity_poly.pdbx_strand_id
1 'polypeptide(L)'
;MVFVASKPVGNFFAFDMPLLFVHGEKFNQPIFHCNNISGFVEPVVPDNQNRALYSTHTFKILFKEGGCGTFVPLFLNLTASVRRYNEFEAQSAANMAPRVDPLQAAQTPVDDMMHHAYVLTV
;
A
#
# COMPACT_ATOMS: atom_id res chain seq x y z
N MET A 1 -6.83 4.82 -8.84
CA MET A 1 -7.29 6.17 -9.23
C MET A 1 -6.31 6.69 -10.27
N VAL A 2 -6.79 7.22 -11.39
CA VAL A 2 -5.92 7.72 -12.47
C VAL A 2 -5.87 9.25 -12.42
N PHE A 3 -4.68 9.83 -12.44
CA PHE A 3 -4.49 11.26 -12.63
C PHE A 3 -4.11 11.54 -14.08
N VAL A 4 -4.89 12.38 -14.75
CA VAL A 4 -4.68 12.74 -16.16
C VAL A 4 -4.18 14.18 -16.25
N ALA A 5 -3.07 14.40 -16.93
CA ALA A 5 -2.51 15.73 -17.13
C ALA A 5 -3.37 16.52 -18.12
N SER A 6 -3.80 17.73 -17.73
CA SER A 6 -4.46 18.66 -18.65
C SER A 6 -3.51 19.21 -19.71
N LYS A 7 -2.22 19.27 -19.39
CA LYS A 7 -1.13 19.66 -20.29
C LYS A 7 0.01 18.64 -20.13
N PRO A 8 0.01 17.55 -20.91
CA PRO A 8 1.07 16.55 -20.90
C PRO A 8 2.45 17.15 -21.20
N VAL A 9 3.51 16.58 -20.63
CA VAL A 9 4.90 16.98 -20.90
C VAL A 9 5.66 15.76 -21.39
N GLY A 10 6.21 15.83 -22.61
CA GLY A 10 6.85 14.68 -23.25
C GLY A 10 5.89 13.50 -23.35
N ASN A 11 6.31 12.34 -22.83
CA ASN A 11 5.49 11.13 -22.82
C ASN A 11 4.68 10.94 -21.53
N PHE A 12 4.59 11.97 -20.67
CA PHE A 12 3.86 11.90 -19.41
C PHE A 12 2.44 12.45 -19.56
N PHE A 13 1.47 11.53 -19.73
CA PHE A 13 0.06 11.86 -19.95
C PHE A 13 -0.80 11.60 -18.70
N ALA A 14 -0.50 10.52 -17.99
CA ALA A 14 -1.26 10.09 -16.83
C ALA A 14 -0.40 9.19 -15.94
N PHE A 15 -0.85 9.01 -14.70
CA PHE A 15 -0.30 8.01 -13.80
C PHE A 15 -1.39 7.44 -12.89
N ASP A 16 -1.18 6.20 -12.45
CA ASP A 16 -2.06 5.51 -11.54
C ASP A 16 -1.60 5.66 -10.09
N MET A 17 -2.57 5.93 -9.22
CA MET A 17 -2.43 5.84 -7.77
C MET A 17 -3.21 4.60 -7.28
N PRO A 18 -2.50 3.55 -6.82
CA PRO A 18 -3.12 2.32 -6.32
C PRO A 18 -3.75 2.58 -4.95
N LEU A 19 -5.09 2.70 -4.90
CA LEU A 19 -5.83 3.06 -3.68
C LEU A 19 -5.60 2.07 -2.54
N LEU A 20 -5.35 0.80 -2.84
CA LEU A 20 -5.04 -0.23 -1.83
C LEU A 20 -3.76 0.10 -1.04
N PHE A 21 -2.79 0.77 -1.67
CA PHE A 21 -1.48 1.08 -1.09
C PHE A 21 -1.35 2.51 -0.58
N VAL A 22 -2.38 3.33 -0.79
CA VAL A 22 -2.50 4.63 -0.13
C VAL A 22 -2.68 4.38 1.37
N HIS A 23 -2.15 5.26 2.23
CA HIS A 23 -2.42 5.31 3.68
C HIS A 23 -2.05 6.67 4.27
N GLY A 24 -2.42 6.91 5.54
CA GLY A 24 -2.13 8.17 6.24
C GLY A 24 -2.83 9.38 5.63
N GLU A 25 -4.01 9.16 5.04
CA GLU A 25 -4.79 10.21 4.39
C GLU A 25 -5.22 11.28 5.40
N LYS A 26 -4.95 12.53 5.07
CA LYS A 26 -5.32 13.69 5.88
C LYS A 26 -5.88 14.78 4.99
N PHE A 27 -7.08 15.26 5.33
CA PHE A 27 -7.64 16.46 4.74
C PHE A 27 -7.13 17.70 5.50
N ASN A 28 -6.51 18.62 4.77
CA ASN A 28 -5.94 19.85 5.32
C ASN A 28 -6.74 21.05 4.80
N GLN A 29 -7.24 21.86 5.73
CA GLN A 29 -7.99 23.09 5.46
C GLN A 29 -7.21 24.30 5.98
N PRO A 30 -6.14 24.73 5.28
CA PRO A 30 -5.37 25.86 5.73
C PRO A 30 -6.15 27.16 5.52
N ILE A 31 -5.98 28.13 6.42
CA ILE A 31 -6.65 29.45 6.33
C ILE A 31 -6.14 30.22 5.10
N PHE A 32 -4.83 30.12 4.85
CA PHE A 32 -4.18 30.63 3.66
C PHE A 32 -3.83 29.45 2.76
N HIS A 33 -3.98 29.60 1.44
CA HIS A 33 -3.88 28.54 0.41
C HIS A 33 -5.14 27.69 0.23
N CYS A 34 -5.06 26.73 -0.70
CA CYS A 34 -6.16 25.83 -1.04
C CYS A 34 -6.23 24.62 -0.11
N ASN A 35 -7.45 24.11 0.08
CA ASN A 35 -7.66 22.79 0.67
C ASN A 35 -6.83 21.74 -0.07
N ASN A 36 -6.33 20.73 0.66
CA ASN A 36 -5.61 19.62 0.06
C ASN A 36 -5.82 18.31 0.83
N ILE A 37 -5.68 17.19 0.14
CA ILE A 37 -5.47 15.89 0.77
C ILE A 37 -3.99 15.57 0.69
N SER A 38 -3.39 15.15 1.80
CA SER A 38 -2.04 14.58 1.84
C SER A 38 -2.09 13.12 2.30
N GLY A 39 -1.08 12.35 1.95
CA GLY A 39 -0.90 11.01 2.46
C GLY A 39 0.36 10.35 1.91
N PHE A 40 0.43 9.04 2.10
CA PHE A 40 1.51 8.18 1.68
C PHE A 40 0.98 7.13 0.71
N VAL A 41 1.81 6.68 -0.23
CA VAL A 41 1.51 5.56 -1.12
C VAL A 41 2.70 4.63 -1.21
N GLU A 42 2.46 3.36 -0.89
CA GLU A 42 3.46 2.32 -1.06
C GLU A 42 3.62 1.98 -2.55
N PRO A 43 4.88 1.83 -3.03
CA PRO A 43 5.13 1.44 -4.41
C PRO A 43 4.71 -0.01 -4.65
N VAL A 44 4.23 -0.30 -5.85
CA VAL A 44 3.98 -1.67 -6.31
C VAL A 44 5.31 -2.29 -6.68
N VAL A 45 5.81 -3.19 -5.83
CA VAL A 45 7.11 -3.84 -6.04
C VAL A 45 6.90 -5.16 -6.81
N PRO A 46 7.60 -5.38 -7.94
CA PRO A 46 7.58 -6.66 -8.64
C PRO A 46 8.08 -7.81 -7.75
N ASP A 47 7.51 -9.01 -7.89
CA ASP A 47 7.84 -10.18 -7.03
C ASP A 47 9.32 -10.56 -7.04
N ASN A 48 10.05 -10.21 -8.10
CA ASN A 48 11.48 -10.50 -8.25
C ASN A 48 12.41 -9.44 -7.65
N GLN A 49 11.89 -8.45 -6.92
CA GLN A 49 12.67 -7.34 -6.37
C GLN A 49 12.47 -7.15 -4.88
N ASN A 50 13.52 -6.66 -4.22
CA ASN A 50 13.49 -6.43 -2.78
C ASN A 50 12.72 -5.14 -2.46
N ARG A 51 11.63 -5.26 -1.68
CA ARG A 51 10.82 -4.12 -1.21
C ARG A 51 11.63 -3.04 -0.50
N ALA A 52 12.71 -3.40 0.19
CA ALA A 52 13.57 -2.44 0.90
C ALA A 52 14.29 -1.45 -0.05
N LEU A 53 14.34 -1.74 -1.35
CA LEU A 53 14.91 -0.83 -2.35
C LEU A 53 13.96 0.32 -2.71
N TYR A 54 12.70 0.23 -2.28
CA TYR A 54 11.64 1.15 -2.64
C TYR A 54 11.16 1.93 -1.43
N SER A 55 11.09 3.24 -1.56
CA SER A 55 10.62 4.13 -0.49
C SER A 55 9.15 4.47 -0.67
N THR A 56 8.45 4.63 0.46
CA THR A 56 7.09 5.19 0.51
C THR A 56 7.07 6.58 -0.12
N HIS A 57 6.14 6.81 -1.05
CA HIS A 57 6.00 8.12 -1.68
C HIS A 57 5.02 8.99 -0.90
N THR A 58 5.36 10.26 -0.70
CA THR A 58 4.42 11.26 -0.16
C THR A 58 3.67 11.94 -1.30
N PHE A 59 2.36 12.09 -1.17
CA PHE A 59 1.54 12.81 -2.16
C PHE A 59 0.75 13.96 -1.52
N LYS A 60 0.39 14.93 -2.36
CA LYS A 60 -0.54 16.02 -2.01
C LYS A 60 -1.41 16.39 -3.21
N ILE A 61 -2.73 16.27 -3.05
CA ILE A 61 -3.73 16.68 -4.04
C ILE A 61 -4.27 18.04 -3.62
N LEU A 62 -4.06 19.07 -4.45
CA LEU A 62 -4.46 20.45 -4.17
C LEU A 62 -5.77 20.79 -4.89
N PHE A 63 -6.76 21.31 -4.16
CA PHE A 63 -8.05 21.73 -4.72
C PHE A 63 -8.04 23.22 -5.04
N LYS A 64 -7.45 23.59 -6.18
CA LYS A 64 -7.28 25.01 -6.58
C LYS A 64 -8.60 25.72 -6.94
N GLU A 65 -9.55 24.98 -7.50
CA GLU A 65 -10.81 25.52 -8.05
C GLU A 65 -12.05 24.94 -7.33
N GLY A 66 -11.88 24.47 -6.09
CA GLY A 66 -12.96 23.84 -5.31
C GLY A 66 -13.09 22.33 -5.55
N GLY A 67 -14.30 21.79 -5.37
CA GLY A 67 -14.61 20.35 -5.56
C GLY A 67 -14.24 19.43 -4.39
N CYS A 68 -13.51 19.92 -3.37
CA CYS A 68 -13.10 19.10 -2.22
C CYS A 68 -14.29 18.49 -1.45
N GLY A 69 -15.44 19.17 -1.36
CA GLY A 69 -16.63 18.65 -0.67
C GLY A 69 -17.23 17.39 -1.31
N THR A 70 -17.04 17.19 -2.61
CA THR A 70 -17.49 15.98 -3.33
C THR A 70 -16.36 14.96 -3.41
N PHE A 71 -15.16 15.42 -3.75
CA PHE A 71 -14.02 14.53 -3.99
C PHE A 71 -13.52 13.86 -2.71
N VAL A 72 -13.38 14.61 -1.62
CA VAL A 72 -12.77 14.08 -0.37
C VAL A 72 -13.58 12.90 0.18
N PRO A 73 -14.91 13.00 0.37
CA PRO A 73 -15.69 11.85 0.85
C PRO A 73 -15.62 10.67 -0.11
N LEU A 74 -15.69 10.92 -1.43
CA LEU A 74 -15.63 9.87 -2.44
C LEU A 74 -14.29 9.11 -2.38
N PHE A 75 -13.18 9.84 -2.35
CA PHE A 75 -11.84 9.28 -2.27
C PHE A 75 -11.65 8.43 -1.01
N LEU A 76 -12.00 8.98 0.16
CA LEU A 76 -11.86 8.25 1.43
C LEU A 76 -12.75 7.00 1.49
N ASN A 77 -13.99 7.10 0.99
CA ASN A 77 -14.91 5.96 0.94
C ASN A 77 -14.41 4.86 -0.01
N LEU A 78 -13.89 5.23 -1.18
CA LEU A 78 -13.32 4.28 -2.14
C LEU A 78 -12.09 3.58 -1.56
N THR A 79 -11.16 4.33 -0.96
CA THR A 79 -9.97 3.75 -0.34
C THR A 79 -10.34 2.80 0.80
N ALA A 80 -11.29 3.17 1.65
CA ALA A 80 -11.80 2.29 2.71
C ALA A 80 -12.48 1.03 2.14
N SER A 81 -13.27 1.17 1.06
CA SER A 81 -13.95 0.05 0.40
C SER A 81 -12.95 -0.97 -0.17
N VAL A 82 -11.93 -0.49 -0.90
CA VAL A 82 -10.91 -1.35 -1.50
C VAL A 82 -10.09 -2.10 -0.43
N ARG A 83 -9.74 -1.45 0.68
CA ARG A 83 -9.06 -2.11 1.80
C ARG A 83 -9.91 -3.21 2.43
N ARG A 84 -11.18 -2.93 2.73
CA ARG A 84 -12.11 -3.93 3.28
C ARG A 84 -12.30 -5.13 2.36
N TYR A 85 -12.43 -4.87 1.05
CA TYR A 85 -12.51 -5.93 0.05
C TYR A 85 -11.25 -6.80 0.06
N ASN A 86 -10.07 -6.19 0.07
CA ASN A 86 -8.80 -6.91 0.12
C ASN A 86 -8.61 -7.71 1.42
N GLU A 87 -9.06 -7.17 2.56
CA GLU A 87 -9.06 -7.89 3.85
C GLU A 87 -9.97 -9.12 3.82
N PHE A 88 -11.15 -9.01 3.22
CA PHE A 88 -12.09 -10.13 3.07
C PHE A 88 -11.54 -11.23 2.14
N GLU A 89 -10.92 -10.85 1.02
CA GLU A 89 -10.25 -11.78 0.11
C GLU A 89 -9.07 -12.49 0.81
N ALA A 90 -8.23 -11.75 1.54
CA ALA A 90 -7.11 -12.32 2.29
C ALA A 90 -7.56 -13.30 3.37
N GLN A 91 -8.66 -12.99 4.09
CA GLN A 91 -9.26 -13.90 5.08
C GLN A 91 -9.86 -15.15 4.42
N SER A 92 -10.53 -15.00 3.27
CA SER A 92 -11.09 -16.12 2.52
C SER A 92 -10.00 -17.05 1.99
N ALA A 93 -8.90 -16.50 1.47
CA ALA A 93 -7.72 -17.26 1.07
C ALA A 93 -7.05 -17.98 2.26
N ALA A 94 -6.94 -17.31 3.42
CA ALA A 94 -6.42 -17.92 4.64
C ALA A 94 -7.30 -19.07 5.15
N ASN A 95 -8.62 -19.00 4.98
CA ASN A 95 -9.56 -20.06 5.36
C ASN A 95 -9.55 -21.24 4.38
N MET A 96 -9.20 -21.02 3.11
CA MET A 96 -9.03 -22.08 2.10
C MET A 96 -7.63 -22.71 2.09
N ALA A 97 -6.64 -22.06 2.71
CA ALA A 97 -5.32 -22.66 2.89
C ALA A 97 -5.47 -23.94 3.71
N PRO A 98 -4.86 -25.07 3.28
CA PRO A 98 -4.90 -26.30 4.05
C PRO A 98 -4.39 -25.99 5.45
N ARG A 99 -5.22 -26.25 6.48
CA ARG A 99 -4.80 -26.23 7.87
C ARG A 99 -3.68 -27.26 8.02
N VAL A 100 -2.45 -26.84 7.83
CA VAL A 100 -1.30 -27.60 8.28
C VAL A 100 -1.37 -27.56 9.80
N ASP A 101 -1.53 -28.73 10.40
CA ASP A 101 -1.57 -28.87 11.85
C ASP A 101 -0.29 -28.24 12.42
N PRO A 102 -0.36 -27.20 13.28
CA PRO A 102 0.84 -26.55 13.81
C PRO A 102 1.76 -27.51 14.57
N LEU A 103 1.24 -28.67 14.98
CA LEU A 103 2.03 -29.77 15.56
C LEU A 103 2.81 -30.59 14.52
N GLN A 104 2.37 -30.66 13.26
CA GLN A 104 3.12 -31.29 12.17
C GLN A 104 4.20 -30.36 11.61
N ALA A 105 3.94 -29.05 11.53
CA ALA A 105 4.94 -28.06 11.08
C ALA A 105 6.07 -27.85 12.11
N ALA A 106 5.84 -28.18 13.39
CA ALA A 106 6.83 -28.08 14.45
C ALA A 106 7.89 -29.21 14.42
N GLN A 107 7.72 -30.25 13.60
CA GLN A 107 8.81 -31.19 13.28
C GLN A 107 9.77 -30.52 12.28
N THR A 108 10.37 -29.42 12.70
CA THR A 108 11.64 -28.97 12.13
C THR A 108 12.63 -30.11 12.34
N PRO A 109 13.38 -30.54 11.31
CA PRO A 109 14.47 -31.48 11.53
C PRO A 109 15.49 -30.73 12.37
N VAL A 110 15.45 -30.96 13.68
CA VAL A 110 16.41 -30.40 14.62
C VAL A 110 17.84 -30.72 14.14
N ASP A 111 18.00 -31.90 13.52
CA ASP A 111 19.23 -32.33 12.86
C ASP A 111 19.67 -31.39 11.72
N ASP A 112 18.77 -30.95 10.82
CA ASP A 112 19.13 -30.00 9.75
C ASP A 112 19.46 -28.60 10.29
N MET A 113 18.79 -28.15 11.35
CA MET A 113 19.11 -26.87 11.99
C MET A 113 20.46 -26.90 12.70
N MET A 114 20.82 -28.01 13.31
CA MET A 114 22.13 -28.18 13.98
C MET A 114 23.29 -28.21 12.98
N HIS A 115 23.07 -28.68 11.75
CA HIS A 115 24.09 -28.71 10.70
C HIS A 115 24.40 -27.33 10.07
N HIS A 116 23.51 -26.35 10.20
CA HIS A 116 23.68 -25.00 9.63
C HIS A 116 24.02 -23.93 10.67
N ALA A 117 24.14 -24.30 11.94
CA ALA A 117 24.53 -23.37 13.00
C ALA A 117 26.07 -23.30 13.10
N TYR A 118 26.65 -22.15 12.75
CA TYR A 118 28.03 -21.81 13.06
C TYR A 118 28.05 -20.82 14.23
N VAL A 119 28.86 -21.08 15.24
CA VAL A 119 29.14 -20.13 16.33
C VAL A 119 30.36 -19.31 15.94
N LEU A 120 30.18 -18.01 15.71
CA LEU A 120 31.28 -17.07 15.57
C LEU A 120 31.64 -16.57 16.98
N THR A 121 32.82 -16.92 17.48
CA THR A 121 33.39 -16.33 18.70
C THR A 121 34.50 -15.36 18.28
N VAL A 122 34.38 -14.09 18.68
CA VAL A 122 35.46 -13.09 18.67
C VAL A 122 36.24 -13.17 19.97
#